data_AF-A0A8J5B8N9-F1
#
_entry.id   AF-A0A8J5B8N9-F1
#
_cell.length_a   1.000
_cell.length_b   1.000
_cell.length_c   1.000
_cell.angle_alpha   90.00
_cell.angle_beta   90.00
_cell.angle_gamma   90.00
#
_symmetry.space_group_name_H-M   'P 1'
#
loop_
_entity.id
_entity.type
_entity.pdbx_description
1 polymer ?
#
loop_
_entity_poly.entity_id
_entity_poly.type
_entity_poly.pdbx_seq_one_letter_code
_entity_poly.pdbx_strand_id
1 'polypeptide(L)'
;MGSSCKDIRTNVAICLQRSPCVMVQRNTPKDCLTKPELVKDMPEECVLLMNSFLACRRGMVDMTKRFRGNAPLSTGKFDDKYEKISTGHFNPEDELITSGPAPQQDEKQRELARLSGGR
;
A
#
# COMPACT_ATOMS: atom_id res chain seq x y z
N MET A 1 -14.60 -3.34 10.77
CA MET A 1 -14.12 -3.94 9.51
C MET A 1 -13.26 -5.14 9.89
N GLY A 2 -13.42 -6.31 9.28
CA GLY A 2 -12.58 -7.48 9.60
C GLY A 2 -11.08 -7.18 9.37
N SER A 3 -10.20 -7.83 10.13
CA SER A 3 -8.75 -7.63 10.08
C SER A 3 -8.11 -7.96 8.72
N SER A 4 -8.79 -8.77 7.89
CA SER A 4 -8.25 -9.30 6.63
C SER A 4 -7.81 -8.25 5.61
N CYS A 5 -8.41 -7.05 5.57
CA CYS A 5 -8.03 -6.00 4.60
C CYS A 5 -7.46 -4.74 5.27
N LYS A 6 -7.09 -4.82 6.57
CA LYS A 6 -6.65 -3.65 7.34
C LYS A 6 -5.37 -3.05 6.76
N ASP A 7 -4.31 -3.84 6.62
CA ASP A 7 -3.01 -3.37 6.12
C ASP A 7 -3.10 -2.76 4.72
N ILE A 8 -3.85 -3.41 3.83
CA ILE A 8 -4.04 -2.92 2.45
C ILE A 8 -4.75 -1.56 2.47
N ARG A 9 -5.78 -1.40 3.32
CA ARG A 9 -6.46 -0.11 3.50
C ARG A 9 -5.52 0.95 4.05
N THR A 10 -4.76 0.64 5.10
CA THR A 10 -3.81 1.56 5.71
C THR A 10 -2.77 2.01 4.67
N ASN A 11 -2.28 1.08 3.85
CA ASN A 11 -1.32 1.38 2.79
C ASN A 11 -1.92 2.27 1.68
N VAL A 12 -3.16 2.01 1.25
CA VAL A 12 -3.88 2.90 0.32
C VAL A 12 -4.01 4.30 0.90
N ALA A 13 -4.33 4.44 2.19
CA ALA A 13 -4.46 5.74 2.83
C ALA A 13 -3.13 6.53 2.84
N ILE A 14 -2.02 5.85 3.18
CA ILE A 14 -0.67 6.42 3.11
C ILE A 14 -0.34 6.87 1.67
N CYS A 15 -0.65 6.03 0.69
CA CYS A 15 -0.39 6.32 -0.72
C CYS A 15 -1.15 7.58 -1.19
N LEU A 16 -2.42 7.70 -0.80
CA LEU A 16 -3.24 8.86 -1.14
C LEU A 16 -2.75 10.14 -0.46
N GLN A 17 -2.26 10.08 0.78
CA GLN A 17 -1.72 11.26 1.47
C GLN A 17 -0.46 11.81 0.79
N ARG A 18 0.33 10.95 0.15
CA ARG A 18 1.54 11.32 -0.58
C ARG A 18 1.30 11.67 -2.05
N SER A 19 0.13 11.33 -2.59
CA SER A 19 -0.12 11.49 -4.01
C SER A 19 -0.30 12.96 -4.39
N PRO A 20 0.06 13.35 -5.63
CA PRO A 20 -0.06 14.73 -6.09
C PRO A 20 -1.52 15.22 -6.09
N CYS A 21 -2.49 14.32 -6.28
CA CYS A 21 -3.91 14.66 -6.27
C CYS A 21 -4.38 15.24 -4.92
N VAL A 22 -3.88 14.71 -3.80
CA VAL A 22 -4.25 15.20 -2.46
C VAL A 22 -3.29 16.29 -1.99
N MET A 23 -1.98 16.11 -2.20
CA MET A 23 -0.98 17.03 -1.67
C MET A 23 -0.90 18.36 -2.44
N VAL A 24 -0.97 18.31 -3.78
CA VAL A 24 -0.84 19.49 -4.65
C VAL A 24 -2.20 20.07 -4.99
N GLN A 25 -3.11 19.25 -5.52
CA GLN A 25 -4.42 19.72 -5.98
C GLN A 25 -5.45 19.87 -4.86
N ARG A 26 -5.16 19.37 -3.64
CA ARG A 26 -6.02 19.44 -2.44
C ARG A 26 -7.43 18.85 -2.65
N ASN A 27 -7.56 17.88 -3.55
CA ASN A 27 -8.80 17.15 -3.72
C ASN A 27 -9.04 16.20 -2.56
N THR A 28 -10.31 15.82 -2.34
CA THR A 28 -10.58 14.78 -1.36
C THR A 28 -10.05 13.43 -1.86
N PRO A 29 -9.54 12.55 -0.97
CA PRO A 29 -9.06 11.23 -1.38
C PRO A 29 -10.13 10.40 -2.12
N LYS A 30 -11.41 10.65 -1.84
CA LYS A 30 -12.54 10.01 -2.55
C LYS A 30 -12.64 10.51 -3.99
N ASP A 31 -12.47 11.82 -4.22
CA ASP A 31 -12.50 12.40 -5.56
C ASP A 31 -11.34 11.87 -6.42
N CYS A 32 -10.14 11.74 -5.83
CA CYS A 32 -8.95 11.21 -6.50
C CYS A 32 -9.13 9.77 -7.00
N LEU A 33 -10.02 8.98 -6.38
CA LEU A 33 -10.29 7.59 -6.77
C LEU A 33 -11.51 7.43 -7.69
N THR A 34 -12.44 8.38 -7.62
CA THR A 34 -13.74 8.26 -8.31
C THR A 34 -13.72 8.93 -9.67
N LYS A 35 -12.98 10.04 -9.80
CA LYS A 35 -12.91 10.81 -11.03
C LYS A 35 -11.82 10.26 -11.96
N PRO A 36 -12.16 9.76 -13.16
CA PRO A 36 -11.21 9.09 -14.04
C PRO A 36 -10.09 10.00 -14.55
N GLU A 37 -10.32 11.31 -14.59
CA GLU A 37 -9.30 12.29 -14.99
C GLU A 37 -8.18 12.37 -13.98
N LEU A 38 -8.51 12.42 -12.69
CA LEU A 38 -7.53 12.50 -11.60
C LEU A 38 -6.81 11.18 -11.33
N VAL A 39 -7.44 10.04 -11.66
CA VAL A 39 -6.81 8.72 -11.52
C VAL A 39 -5.65 8.56 -12.51
N LYS A 40 -5.66 9.23 -13.66
CA LYS A 40 -4.57 9.15 -14.65
C LYS A 40 -3.28 9.84 -14.16
N ASP A 41 -3.44 10.90 -13.37
CA ASP A 41 -2.32 11.66 -12.80
C ASP A 41 -1.77 11.02 -11.52
N MET A 42 -2.33 9.87 -11.10
CA MET A 42 -1.88 9.14 -9.92
C MET A 42 -0.70 8.21 -10.25
N PRO A 43 0.23 8.01 -9.30
CA PRO A 43 1.29 7.04 -9.47
C PRO A 43 0.72 5.61 -9.57
N GLU A 44 1.35 4.78 -10.40
CA GLU A 44 0.93 3.39 -10.66
C GLU A 44 0.85 2.55 -9.37
N GLU A 45 1.72 2.82 -8.41
CA GLU A 45 1.73 2.17 -7.10
C GLU A 45 0.38 2.32 -6.37
N CYS A 46 -0.19 3.53 -6.34
CA CYS A 46 -1.47 3.75 -5.67
C CYS A 46 -2.62 3.06 -6.40
N VAL A 47 -2.57 3.00 -7.74
CA VAL A 47 -3.59 2.30 -8.56
C VAL A 47 -3.53 0.80 -8.30
N LEU A 48 -2.33 0.22 -8.24
CA LEU A 48 -2.12 -1.19 -7.90
C LEU A 48 -2.66 -1.51 -6.51
N LEU A 49 -2.32 -0.69 -5.51
CA LEU A 49 -2.82 -0.85 -4.15
C LEU A 49 -4.34 -0.75 -4.08
N MET A 50 -4.95 0.18 -4.82
CA MET A 50 -6.41 0.29 -4.89
C MET A 50 -7.05 -0.94 -5.50
N ASN A 51 -6.50 -1.48 -6.59
CA ASN A 51 -6.97 -2.72 -7.20
C ASN A 51 -6.90 -3.90 -6.22
N SER A 52 -5.80 -4.01 -5.48
CA SER A 52 -5.62 -5.02 -4.43
C SER A 52 -6.65 -4.88 -3.30
N PHE A 53 -6.96 -3.63 -2.90
CA PHE A 53 -7.97 -3.34 -1.88
C PHE A 53 -9.37 -3.74 -2.35
N LEU A 54 -9.73 -3.42 -3.59
CA LEU A 54 -11.01 -3.80 -4.18
C LEU A 54 -11.14 -5.32 -4.31
N ALA A 55 -10.08 -6.02 -4.71
CA ALA A 55 -10.04 -7.48 -4.73
C ALA A 55 -10.25 -8.07 -3.32
N CYS A 56 -9.52 -7.57 -2.32
CA CYS A 56 -9.69 -7.98 -0.93
C CYS A 56 -11.12 -7.71 -0.43
N ARG A 57 -11.68 -6.54 -0.73
CA ARG A 57 -13.04 -6.20 -0.31
C ARG A 57 -14.09 -7.12 -0.93
N ARG A 58 -13.94 -7.48 -2.21
CA ARG A 58 -14.83 -8.44 -2.89
C ARG A 58 -14.71 -9.82 -2.25
N GLY A 59 -13.50 -10.30 -1.98
CA GLY A 59 -13.30 -11.63 -1.39
C GLY A 59 -13.69 -11.75 0.09
N MET A 60 -13.92 -10.65 0.82
CA MET A 60 -14.55 -10.72 2.15
C MET A 60 -16.01 -11.20 2.10
N VAL A 61 -16.71 -10.93 0.98
CA VAL A 61 -18.11 -11.33 0.79
C VAL A 61 -18.19 -12.71 0.12
N ASP A 62 -17.12 -13.13 -0.56
CA ASP A 62 -17.03 -14.44 -1.20
C ASP A 62 -16.86 -15.58 -0.19
N MET A 63 -17.85 -16.48 -0.14
CA MET A 63 -17.88 -17.64 0.75
C MET A 63 -16.70 -18.60 0.49
N THR A 64 -16.24 -18.71 -0.76
CA THR A 64 -15.19 -19.65 -1.15
C THR A 64 -13.82 -19.27 -0.59
N LYS A 65 -13.62 -17.99 -0.28
CA LYS A 65 -12.37 -17.43 0.27
C LYS A 65 -12.32 -17.45 1.79
N ARG A 66 -13.41 -17.80 2.48
CA ARG A 66 -13.45 -17.91 3.95
C ARG A 66 -12.50 -18.97 4.50
N PHE A 67 -12.36 -20.09 3.79
CA PHE A 67 -11.52 -21.21 4.23
C PHE A 67 -10.07 -21.10 3.74
N ARG A 68 -9.86 -20.57 2.54
CA ARG A 68 -8.52 -20.44 1.93
C ARG A 68 -7.78 -19.16 2.34
N GLY A 69 -8.50 -18.21 2.93
CA GLY A 69 -8.01 -16.86 3.16
C GLY A 69 -8.23 -15.97 1.93
N ASN A 70 -8.45 -14.69 2.21
CA ASN A 70 -8.80 -13.67 1.21
C ASN A 70 -7.63 -12.73 0.90
N ALA A 71 -6.77 -12.49 1.87
CA ALA A 71 -5.63 -11.57 1.78
C ALA A 71 -4.51 -12.02 2.72
N PRO A 72 -3.28 -11.50 2.53
CA PRO A 72 -2.20 -11.70 3.50
C PRO A 72 -2.65 -11.29 4.91
N LEU A 73 -2.13 -11.99 5.91
CA LEU A 73 -2.37 -11.67 7.31
C LEU A 73 -1.96 -10.23 7.59
N SER A 74 -2.80 -9.50 8.33
CA SER A 74 -2.49 -8.15 8.79
C SER A 74 -1.33 -8.23 9.77
N THR A 75 -0.19 -7.69 9.34
CA THR A 75 1.07 -7.60 10.10
C THR A 75 1.19 -6.28 10.85
N GLY A 76 0.34 -5.29 10.57
CA GLY A 76 0.42 -3.97 11.19
C GLY A 76 1.61 -3.13 10.70
N LYS A 77 2.36 -3.61 9.69
CA LYS A 77 3.57 -2.96 9.16
C LYS A 77 3.37 -1.49 8.76
N PHE A 78 2.15 -1.13 8.37
CA PHE A 78 1.82 0.22 7.91
C PHE A 78 1.16 1.10 8.98
N ASP A 79 0.79 0.54 10.13
CA ASP A 79 0.03 1.26 11.16
C ASP A 79 0.87 2.38 11.78
N ASP A 80 2.11 2.10 12.17
CA ASP A 80 3.03 3.12 12.74
C ASP A 80 3.27 4.29 11.77
N LYS A 81 3.37 3.97 10.48
CA LYS A 81 3.59 4.97 9.42
C LYS A 81 2.35 5.82 9.22
N TYR A 82 1.18 5.20 9.23
CA TYR A 82 -0.08 5.91 9.13
C TYR A 82 -0.30 6.87 10.31
N GLU A 83 -0.01 6.43 11.54
CA GLU A 83 -0.12 7.27 12.74
C GLU A 83 0.83 8.48 12.70
N LYS A 84 2.08 8.31 12.26
CA LYS A 84 3.02 9.43 12.12
C LYS A 84 2.55 10.47 11.09
N ILE A 85 2.06 10.01 9.95
CA ILE A 85 1.57 10.90 8.89
C ILE A 85 0.26 11.58 9.31
N SER A 86 -0.64 10.87 10.00
CA SER A 86 -1.92 11.41 10.46
C SER A 86 -1.77 12.46 11.55
N THR A 87 -0.76 12.31 12.43
CA THR A 87 -0.45 13.25 13.52
C THR A 87 0.35 14.47 13.07
N GLY A 88 0.77 14.52 11.80
CA GLY A 88 1.52 15.66 11.24
C GLY A 88 3.03 15.61 11.48
N HIS A 89 3.56 14.48 11.95
CA HIS A 89 5.00 14.25 12.03
C HIS A 89 5.54 13.85 10.65
N PHE A 90 5.61 14.82 9.73
CA PHE A 90 6.15 14.65 8.38
C PHE A 90 7.57 15.21 8.29
N ASN A 91 8.57 14.32 8.28
CA ASN A 91 9.95 14.68 8.03
C ASN A 91 10.30 14.42 6.55
N PRO A 92 10.71 15.42 5.77
CA PRO A 92 10.98 15.26 4.34
C PRO A 92 12.14 14.30 4.03
N GLU A 93 13.13 14.18 4.93
CA GLU A 93 14.29 13.28 4.76
C GLU A 93 13.88 11.80 4.86
N ASP A 94 13.09 11.44 5.89
CA ASP A 94 12.57 10.09 6.08
C ASP A 94 11.66 9.66 4.92
N GLU A 95 10.92 10.62 4.36
CA GLU A 95 9.99 10.40 3.27
C GLU A 95 10.70 10.20 1.93
N LEU A 96 11.80 10.92 1.68
CA LEU A 96 12.64 10.72 0.50
C LEU A 96 13.26 9.31 0.48
N ILE A 97 13.79 8.85 1.62
CA ILE A 97 14.38 7.51 1.77
C ILE A 97 13.31 6.43 1.59
N THR A 98 12.09 6.67 2.06
CA THR A 98 10.95 5.74 1.93
C THR A 98 10.30 5.76 0.54
N SER A 99 10.48 6.82 -0.24
CA SER A 99 10.07 6.91 -1.65
C SER A 99 11.06 6.27 -2.62
N GLY A 100 12.23 5.86 -2.13
CA GLY A 100 13.10 4.97 -2.87
C GLY A 100 12.37 3.65 -3.15
N PRO A 101 12.64 3.00 -4.30
CA PRO A 101 12.05 1.69 -4.60
C PRO A 101 12.29 0.80 -3.38
N ALA A 102 11.21 0.18 -2.89
CA ALA A 102 11.25 -0.65 -1.68
C ALA A 102 12.51 -1.54 -1.72
N PRO A 103 13.29 -1.67 -0.63
CA PRO A 103 14.35 -2.65 -0.57
C PRO A 103 13.68 -3.99 -0.81
N GLN A 104 13.90 -4.52 -2.00
CA GLN A 104 13.36 -5.79 -2.43
C GLN A 104 13.85 -6.81 -1.41
N GLN A 105 12.90 -7.48 -0.76
CA GLN A 105 13.19 -8.72 -0.04
C GLN A 105 13.86 -9.75 -0.97
N ASP A 106 13.83 -9.53 -2.29
CA ASP A 106 14.64 -10.23 -3.29
C ASP A 106 16.15 -10.11 -3.08
N GLU A 107 16.73 -9.03 -2.53
CA GLU A 107 18.19 -8.93 -2.43
C GLU A 107 18.74 -9.97 -1.43
N LYS A 108 18.06 -10.12 -0.29
CA LYS A 108 18.41 -11.14 0.72
C LYS A 108 18.14 -12.57 0.23
N GLN A 109 17.06 -12.79 -0.54
CA GLN A 109 16.77 -14.10 -1.15
C GLN A 109 17.71 -14.44 -2.32
N ARG A 110 18.16 -13.44 -3.08
CA ARG A 110 19.12 -13.58 -4.18
C ARG A 110 20.54 -13.79 -3.67
N GLU A 111 20.91 -13.19 -2.56
CA GLU A 111 22.17 -13.45 -1.87
C GLU A 111 22.20 -14.86 -1.26
N LEU A 112 21.10 -15.29 -0.62
CA LEU A 112 20.95 -16.66 -0.11
C LEU A 112 20.94 -17.71 -1.24
N ALA A 113 20.35 -17.40 -2.40
CA ALA A 113 20.37 -18.26 -3.59
C ALA A 113 21.76 -18.34 -4.27
N ARG A 114 22.58 -17.28 -4.16
CA ARG A 114 23.99 -17.30 -4.62
C ARG A 114 24.87 -18.13 -3.70
N LEU A 115 24.65 -18.07 -2.38
CA LEU A 115 25.40 -18.85 -1.38
C LEU A 115 25.04 -20.35 -1.41
N SER A 116 23.83 -20.71 -1.83
CA SER A 116 23.40 -22.11 -1.96
C SER A 116 23.68 -22.76 -3.32
N GLY A 117 24.06 -21.97 -4.33
CA GLY A 117 24.30 -22.40 -5.71
C GLY A 117 25.76 -22.69 -6.09
N GLY A 118 26.71 -22.63 -5.16
CA GLY A 118 28.14 -22.88 -5.42
C GLY A 118 28.55 -24.33 -5.19
N ARG A 119 28.50 -25.15 -6.24
CA ARG A 119 29.33 -26.35 -6.44
C ARG A 119 29.91 -26.34 -7.85
#